data_AF-A0A674B760-F1
#
_entry.id   AF-A0A674B760-F1
#
_cell.length_a   1.000
_cell.length_b   1.000
_cell.length_c   1.000
_cell.angle_alpha   90.00
_cell.angle_beta   90.00
_cell.angle_gamma   90.00
#
_symmetry.space_group_name_H-M   'P 1'
#
loop_
_entity.id
_entity.type
_entity.pdbx_description
1 polymer ?
#
loop_
_entity_poly.entity_id
_entity_poly.type
_entity_poly.pdbx_seq_one_letter_code
_entity_poly.pdbx_strand_id
1 'polypeptide(L)'
;MGCSVIWCHYVLFNSHRYLLQYQEPIPCEQLVTALCDIKQAYTQFGGKRPFGVSLLYMGWDKHYGFQLYQSDPSGNYGGWKATCIGNNSAVSLFHEI
;
A
#
# COMPACT_ATOMS: atom_id res chain seq x y z
N MET A 1 -12.14 -12.71 10.86
CA MET A 1 -11.58 -13.00 9.51
C MET A 1 -11.95 -11.94 8.44
N GLY A 2 -12.26 -10.69 8.81
CA GLY A 2 -13.01 -9.80 7.90
C GLY A 2 -12.23 -8.70 7.16
N CYS A 3 -11.03 -8.30 7.61
CA CYS A 3 -10.38 -7.08 7.11
C CYS A 3 -9.20 -7.35 6.15
N SER A 4 -8.41 -8.40 6.38
CA SER A 4 -7.22 -8.68 5.54
C SER A 4 -7.57 -9.09 4.10
N VAL A 5 -8.68 -9.79 3.88
CA VAL A 5 -9.15 -10.19 2.54
C VAL A 5 -9.67 -9.03 1.72
N ILE A 6 -10.22 -7.99 2.37
CA ILE A 6 -10.75 -6.80 1.69
C ILE A 6 -9.63 -6.11 0.90
N TRP A 7 -8.44 -6.00 1.48
CA TRP A 7 -7.29 -5.39 0.83
C TRP A 7 -6.82 -6.17 -0.40
N CYS A 8 -6.81 -7.50 -0.31
CA CYS A 8 -6.47 -8.36 -1.45
C CYS A 8 -7.43 -8.14 -2.63
N HIS A 9 -8.73 -8.04 -2.36
CA HIS A 9 -9.72 -7.74 -3.38
C HIS A 9 -9.50 -6.36 -4.01
N TYR A 10 -9.22 -5.33 -3.22
CA TYR A 10 -8.91 -4.00 -3.76
C TYR A 10 -7.64 -4.00 -4.62
N VAL A 11 -6.59 -4.72 -4.22
CA VAL A 11 -5.36 -4.86 -5.01
C VAL A 11 -5.67 -5.46 -6.38
N LEU A 12 -6.34 -6.62 -6.39
CA LEU A 12 -6.69 -7.33 -7.62
C LEU A 12 -7.62 -6.51 -8.53
N PHE A 13 -8.60 -5.82 -7.93
CA PHE A 13 -9.51 -4.98 -8.68
C PHE A 13 -8.78 -3.83 -9.39
N ASN A 14 -7.91 -3.10 -8.67
CA ASN A 14 -7.15 -1.99 -9.24
C ASN A 14 -6.17 -2.46 -10.31
N SER A 15 -5.47 -3.59 -10.09
CA SER A 15 -4.54 -4.13 -11.08
C SER A 15 -5.25 -4.53 -12.39
N HIS A 16 -6.41 -5.20 -12.30
CA HIS A 16 -7.17 -5.56 -13.50
C HIS A 16 -7.71 -4.33 -14.23
N ARG A 17 -8.21 -3.33 -13.50
CA ARG A 17 -8.69 -2.08 -14.12
C ARG A 17 -7.58 -1.36 -14.88
N TYR A 18 -6.39 -1.27 -14.28
CA TYR A 18 -5.24 -0.66 -14.92
C TYR A 18 -4.82 -1.43 -16.18
N LEU A 19 -4.73 -2.76 -16.08
CA LEU A 19 -4.38 -3.62 -17.20
C LEU A 19 -5.39 -3.48 -18.36
N LEU A 20 -6.69 -3.39 -18.08
CA LEU A 20 -7.69 -3.19 -19.13
C LEU A 20 -7.54 -1.84 -19.83
N GLN A 21 -7.17 -0.78 -19.10
CA GLN A 21 -7.11 0.58 -19.61
C GLN A 21 -5.80 0.90 -20.34
N TYR A 22 -4.68 0.43 -19.82
CA TYR A 22 -3.34 0.77 -20.33
C TYR A 22 -2.63 -0.41 -21.00
N GLN A 23 -3.17 -1.63 -20.89
CA GLN A 23 -2.57 -2.86 -21.42
C GLN A 23 -1.16 -3.16 -20.89
N GLU A 24 -0.83 -2.57 -19.74
CA GLU A 24 0.46 -2.72 -19.05
C GLU A 24 0.22 -3.09 -17.58
N PRO A 25 1.20 -3.75 -16.92
CA PRO A 25 1.11 -4.00 -15.48
C PRO A 25 1.14 -2.67 -14.71
N ILE A 26 0.36 -2.60 -13.64
CA ILE A 26 0.30 -1.40 -12.78
C ILE A 26 1.65 -1.18 -12.07
N PRO A 27 2.22 0.05 -12.10
CA PRO A 27 3.40 0.35 -11.32
C PRO A 27 3.09 0.35 -9.83
N CYS A 28 4.08 -0.04 -9.02
CA CYS A 28 3.90 -0.23 -7.57
C CYS A 28 3.43 1.06 -6.87
N GLU A 29 4.01 2.19 -7.22
CA GLU A 29 3.67 3.50 -6.63
C GLU A 29 2.20 3.88 -6.83
N GLN A 30 1.65 3.64 -8.03
CA GLN A 30 0.24 3.92 -8.31
C GLN A 30 -0.69 3.00 -7.52
N LEU A 31 -0.35 1.71 -7.41
CA LEU A 31 -1.12 0.77 -6.62
C LEU A 31 -1.14 1.18 -5.14
N VAL A 32 0.02 1.59 -4.60
CA VAL A 32 0.17 2.06 -3.21
C VAL A 32 -0.69 3.30 -2.99
N THR A 33 -0.60 4.29 -3.89
CA THR A 33 -1.35 5.55 -3.81
C THR A 33 -2.86 5.29 -3.80
N ALA A 34 -3.37 4.49 -4.74
CA ALA A 34 -4.80 4.16 -4.81
C ALA A 34 -5.33 3.48 -3.53
N LEU A 35 -4.53 2.59 -2.92
CA LEU A 35 -4.91 1.96 -1.66
C LEU A 35 -4.85 2.92 -0.48
N CYS A 36 -3.90 3.85 -0.49
CA CYS A 36 -3.74 4.88 0.52
C CYS A 36 -4.88 5.88 0.50
N ASP A 37 -5.34 6.30 -0.70
CA ASP A 37 -6.52 7.15 -0.84
C ASP A 37 -7.77 6.47 -0.28
N ILE A 38 -7.92 5.16 -0.49
CA ILE A 38 -9.00 4.38 0.12
C ILE A 38 -8.87 4.38 1.64
N LYS A 39 -7.68 4.10 2.19
CA LYS A 39 -7.45 4.16 3.66
C LYS A 39 -7.82 5.53 4.22
N GLN A 40 -7.34 6.58 3.58
CA GLN A 40 -7.51 7.96 3.99
C GLN A 40 -8.99 8.37 3.94
N ALA A 41 -9.74 7.95 2.92
CA ALA A 41 -11.18 8.18 2.84
C ALA A 41 -11.94 7.64 4.06
N TYR A 42 -11.53 6.48 4.60
CA TYR A 42 -12.15 5.91 5.82
C TYR A 42 -11.78 6.67 7.10
N THR A 43 -10.79 7.57 7.06
CA THR A 43 -10.46 8.47 8.17
C THR A 43 -11.18 9.83 8.08
N GLN A 44 -11.48 10.30 6.87
CA GLN A 44 -12.18 11.57 6.64
C GLN A 44 -13.70 11.45 6.74
N PHE A 45 -14.27 10.37 6.21
CA PHE A 45 -15.72 10.17 6.22
C PHE A 45 -16.16 9.48 7.52
N GLY A 46 -16.84 10.24 8.39
CA GLY A 46 -17.37 9.73 9.65
C GLY A 46 -18.37 8.57 9.46
N GLY A 47 -18.38 7.64 10.41
CA GLY A 47 -19.31 6.50 10.43
C GLY A 47 -18.73 5.17 9.93
N LYS A 48 -17.49 5.15 9.42
CA LYS A 48 -16.75 3.92 9.12
C LYS A 48 -15.57 3.79 10.08
N ARG A 49 -15.30 2.58 10.57
CA ARG A 49 -14.11 2.35 11.41
C ARG A 49 -12.86 2.47 10.53
N PRO A 50 -11.85 3.27 10.93
CA PRO A 50 -10.57 3.30 10.25
C PRO A 50 -9.88 1.95 10.36
N PHE A 51 -9.16 1.58 9.31
CA PHE A 51 -8.48 0.31 9.22
C PHE A 51 -7.16 0.38 9.99
N GLY A 52 -7.13 -0.15 11.22
CA GLY A 52 -5.92 -0.26 12.06
C GLY A 52 -4.89 -1.28 11.55
N VAL A 53 -4.63 -1.31 10.24
CA VAL A 53 -3.66 -2.21 9.60
C VAL A 53 -2.64 -1.42 8.80
N SER A 54 -1.37 -1.70 9.09
CA SER A 54 -0.26 -1.23 8.26
C SER A 54 0.03 -2.29 7.19
N LEU A 55 0.32 -1.85 5.97
CA LEU A 55 0.58 -2.74 4.84
C LEU A 55 2.00 -2.49 4.32
N LEU A 56 2.68 -3.59 3.96
CA LEU A 56 3.96 -3.57 3.28
C LEU A 56 3.73 -3.97 1.82
N TYR A 57 4.17 -3.13 0.91
CA TYR A 57 4.12 -3.36 -0.52
C TYR A 57 5.53 -3.53 -1.02
N MET A 58 5.75 -4.59 -1.78
CA MET A 58 7.00 -4.84 -2.47
C MET A 58 6.68 -5.11 -3.92
N GLY A 59 7.50 -4.56 -4.80
CA GLY A 59 7.43 -4.94 -6.20
C GLY A 59 8.58 -4.37 -6.98
N TRP A 60 8.57 -4.69 -8.26
CA TRP A 60 9.65 -4.36 -9.17
C TRP A 60 9.05 -3.66 -10.38
N ASP A 61 9.72 -2.59 -10.81
CA ASP A 61 9.40 -1.86 -12.02
C ASP A 61 10.67 -1.65 -12.86
N LYS A 62 10.52 -1.53 -14.18
CA LYS A 62 11.62 -1.31 -15.12
C LYS A 62 12.31 0.04 -14.91
N HIS A 63 11.56 1.04 -14.44
CA HIS A 63 12.07 2.41 -14.30
C HIS A 63 12.88 2.63 -13.01
N TYR A 64 12.38 2.12 -11.88
CA TYR A 64 12.95 2.36 -10.55
C TYR A 64 13.51 1.10 -9.86
N GLY A 65 13.44 -0.07 -10.53
CA GLY A 65 13.91 -1.33 -9.98
C GLY A 65 13.04 -1.85 -8.85
N PHE A 66 13.67 -2.45 -7.83
CA PHE A 66 12.99 -2.96 -6.65
C PHE A 66 12.59 -1.82 -5.72
N GLN A 67 11.32 -1.76 -5.40
CA GLN A 67 10.73 -0.73 -4.55
C GLN A 67 9.97 -1.37 -3.40
N LEU A 68 10.12 -0.78 -2.22
CA LEU A 68 9.46 -1.20 -1.00
C LEU A 68 8.74 0.01 -0.41
N TYR A 69 7.43 -0.12 -0.22
CA TYR A 69 6.58 0.92 0.33
C TYR A 69 5.86 0.40 1.57
N GLN A 70 5.71 1.24 2.56
CA GLN A 70 4.89 0.96 3.73
C GLN A 70 3.80 2.01 3.84
N SER A 71 2.58 1.59 4.11
CA SER A 71 1.48 2.49 4.46
C SER A 71 0.95 2.23 5.86
N ASP A 72 0.67 3.31 6.58
CA ASP A 72 0.09 3.27 7.91
C ASP A 72 -1.45 3.43 7.86
N PRO A 73 -2.16 3.26 8.99
CA PRO A 73 -3.63 3.36 9.06
C PRO A 73 -4.20 4.71 8.64
N SER A 74 -3.42 5.79 8.67
CA SER A 74 -3.89 7.13 8.25
C SER A 74 -4.00 7.27 6.74
N GLY A 75 -3.44 6.33 5.98
CA GLY A 75 -3.33 6.41 4.53
C GLY A 75 -2.10 7.18 4.06
N ASN A 76 -1.15 7.49 4.94
CA ASN A 76 0.15 7.95 4.51
C ASN A 76 1.02 6.75 4.07
N TYR A 77 1.92 6.98 3.12
CA TYR A 77 2.86 5.97 2.64
C TYR A 77 4.25 6.55 2.48
N GLY A 78 5.26 5.70 2.67
CA GLY A 78 6.67 6.06 2.49
C GLY A 78 7.43 4.95 1.79
N GLY A 79 8.45 5.34 1.01
CA GLY A 79 9.42 4.43 0.42
C GLY A 79 10.53 4.09 1.42
N TRP A 80 11.01 2.84 1.38
CA TRP A 80 12.04 2.33 2.29
C TRP A 80 13.02 1.44 1.53
N LYS A 81 14.28 1.37 1.95
CA LYS A 81 15.21 0.35 1.46
C LYS A 81 14.99 -0.98 2.20
N ALA A 82 14.76 -0.89 3.50
CA ALA A 82 14.39 -2.01 4.35
C ALA A 82 13.42 -1.53 5.43
N THR A 83 12.27 -2.19 5.53
CA THR A 83 11.29 -1.94 6.59
C THR A 83 10.64 -3.24 7.03
N CYS A 84 10.12 -3.24 8.26
CA CYS A 84 9.35 -4.33 8.83
C CYS A 84 8.14 -3.76 9.58
N ILE A 85 7.07 -4.54 9.62
CA ILE A 85 5.81 -4.15 10.26
C ILE A 85 5.52 -5.17 11.37
N GLY A 86 5.26 -4.71 12.59
CA GLY A 86 4.91 -5.56 13.72
C GLY A 86 5.63 -5.19 15.02
N ASN A 87 5.57 -6.09 16.00
CA ASN A 87 6.21 -5.90 17.30
C ASN A 87 7.75 -5.93 17.12
N ASN A 88 8.46 -4.91 17.62
CA ASN A 88 9.90 -4.65 17.43
C ASN A 88 10.34 -4.07 16.07
N SER A 89 9.43 -3.47 15.29
CA SER A 89 9.82 -2.86 14.01
C SER A 89 10.81 -1.69 14.12
N ALA A 90 10.80 -0.96 15.24
CA ALA A 90 11.62 0.23 15.46
C ALA A 90 13.14 0.00 15.36
N VAL A 91 13.62 -1.25 15.45
CA VAL A 91 15.06 -1.58 15.47
C VAL A 91 15.65 -1.73 14.06
N SER A 92 14.83 -1.93 13.02
CA SER A 92 15.30 -2.31 11.68
C SER A 92 14.75 -1.44 10.54
N LEU A 93 14.23 -0.25 10.85
CA LEU A 93 13.81 0.72 9.84
C LEU A 93 15.04 1.45 9.28
N PHE A 94 15.39 1.18 8.04
CA PHE A 94 16.35 2.01 7.29
C PHE A 94 15.57 2.95 6.36
N HIS A 95 15.35 4.17 6.86
CA HIS A 95 14.84 5.28 6.06
C HIS A 95 15.98 5.92 5.29
N GLU A 96 15.91 5.92 3.96
CA GLU A 96 16.79 6.74 3.14
C GLU A 96 16.11 6.97 1.78
N ILE A 97 15.49 8.14 1.64
CA ILE A 97 15.32 8.89 0.39
C ILE A 97 15.69 10.33 0.69
#